data_AF-A0A522XRP2-F1
#
_entry.id   AF-A0A522XRP2-F1
#
_cell.length_a   1.000
_cell.length_b   1.000
_cell.length_c   1.000
_cell.angle_alpha   90.00
_cell.angle_beta   90.00
_cell.angle_gamma   90.00
#
_symmetry.space_group_name_H-M   'P 1'
#
loop_
_entity.id
_entity.type
_entity.pdbx_description
1 polymer ?
#
loop_
_entity_poly.entity_id
_entity_poly.type
_entity_poly.pdbx_seq_one_letter_code
_entity_poly.pdbx_strand_id
1 'polypeptide(L)'
;MLTKEISISGTDYHITLTDQLINQVNNLKSLYSAAYEDPESFEQVSSEISTAINEIAAQAEPPVSDDDLDKFIQDIIKVVDKKAAEIEELENKAAKQKKEAKPEKHSKSKK
;
A
#
# COMPACT_ATOMS: atom_id res chain seq x y z
N MET A 1 12.58 -3.40 7.03
CA MET A 1 11.80 -2.25 7.55
C MET A 1 12.27 -1.02 6.80
N LEU A 2 11.34 -0.23 6.25
CA LEU A 2 11.65 0.96 5.46
C LEU A 2 10.96 2.16 6.13
N THR A 3 11.70 3.21 6.46
CA THR A 3 11.10 4.44 6.97
C THR A 3 10.65 5.32 5.81
N LYS A 4 9.46 5.91 5.93
CA LYS A 4 8.87 6.81 4.95
C LYS A 4 8.48 8.11 5.66
N GLU A 5 8.61 9.21 4.95
CA GLU A 5 8.18 10.53 5.40
C GLU A 5 6.91 10.92 4.65
N ILE A 6 5.92 11.44 5.38
CA ILE A 6 4.63 11.90 4.87
C ILE A 6 4.43 13.33 5.37
N SER A 7 4.45 14.31 4.46
CA SER A 7 4.27 15.73 4.80
C SER A 7 2.81 16.15 4.63
N ILE A 8 2.15 16.57 5.71
CA ILE A 8 0.74 16.99 5.72
C ILE A 8 0.63 18.31 6.49
N SER A 9 -0.04 19.30 5.89
CA SER A 9 -0.30 20.60 6.54
C SER A 9 0.95 21.33 7.08
N GLY A 10 2.14 21.00 6.56
CA GLY A 10 3.43 21.55 7.04
C GLY A 10 4.09 20.75 8.17
N THR A 11 3.51 19.63 8.58
CA THR A 11 4.07 18.68 9.54
C THR A 11 4.62 17.45 8.80
N ASP A 12 5.85 17.07 9.09
CA ASP A 12 6.49 15.87 8.54
C ASP A 12 6.33 14.68 9.50
N TYR A 13 5.50 13.72 9.08
CA TYR A 13 5.26 12.47 9.81
C TYR A 13 6.21 11.39 9.33
N HIS A 14 6.95 10.79 10.25
CA HIS A 14 7.84 9.68 9.99
C HIS A 14 7.11 8.39 10.34
N ILE A 15 7.10 7.43 9.42
CA ILE A 15 6.44 6.15 9.62
C ILE A 15 7.35 5.01 9.19
N THR A 16 7.38 3.94 9.99
CA THR A 16 8.16 2.75 9.66
C THR A 16 7.24 1.71 9.03
N LEU A 17 7.47 1.42 7.73
CA LEU A 17 6.79 0.35 7.00
C LEU A 17 7.25 -1.02 7.49
N THR A 18 6.56 -1.52 8.51
CA THR A 18 6.66 -2.89 9.04
C THR A 18 5.57 -3.77 8.45
N ASP A 19 5.75 -5.09 8.52
CA ASP A 19 4.72 -6.05 8.10
C ASP A 19 3.42 -5.90 8.92
N GLN A 20 3.55 -5.51 10.20
CA GLN A 20 2.40 -5.20 11.06
C GLN A 20 1.58 -4.03 10.50
N LEU A 21 2.24 -2.91 10.18
CA LEU A 21 1.56 -1.74 9.62
C LEU A 21 0.91 -2.08 8.27
N ILE A 22 1.59 -2.85 7.42
CA ILE A 22 1.03 -3.28 6.13
C ILE A 22 -0.24 -4.10 6.36
N ASN A 23 -0.24 -5.02 7.33
CA ASN A 23 -1.43 -5.81 7.68
C ASN A 23 -2.56 -4.93 8.24
N GLN A 24 -2.25 -3.94 9.09
CA GLN A 24 -3.24 -3.01 9.62
C GLN A 24 -3.90 -2.18 8.51
N VAL A 25 -3.10 -1.67 7.57
CA VAL A 25 -3.60 -0.91 6.41
C VAL A 25 -4.46 -1.80 5.50
N ASN A 26 -4.06 -3.05 5.24
CA ASN A 26 -4.86 -3.99 4.47
C ASN A 26 -6.19 -4.34 5.17
N ASN A 27 -6.16 -4.53 6.49
CA ASN A 27 -7.36 -4.74 7.28
C ASN A 27 -8.31 -3.54 7.17
N LEU A 28 -7.78 -2.32 7.32
CA LEU A 28 -8.55 -1.09 7.16
C LEU A 28 -9.25 -1.01 5.79
N LYS A 29 -8.56 -1.38 4.69
CA LYS A 29 -9.16 -1.44 3.35
C LYS A 29 -10.31 -2.46 3.27
N SER A 30 -10.14 -3.62 3.90
CA SER A 30 -11.18 -4.66 3.96
C SER A 30 -12.39 -4.18 4.76
N LEU A 31 -12.17 -3.51 5.89
CA LEU A 31 -13.22 -2.95 6.73
C LEU A 31 -14.00 -1.86 5.99
N TYR A 32 -13.32 -0.97 5.25
CA TYR A 32 -14.01 0.00 4.41
C TYR A 32 -14.91 -0.67 3.38
N SER A 33 -14.43 -1.73 2.73
CA SER A 33 -15.23 -2.48 1.76
C SER A 33 -16.45 -3.13 2.41
N ALA A 34 -16.26 -3.79 3.56
CA ALA A 34 -17.33 -4.43 4.32
C ALA A 34 -18.41 -3.43 4.77
N ALA A 35 -18.03 -2.21 5.15
CA ALA A 35 -18.98 -1.15 5.52
C ALA A 35 -19.91 -0.74 4.36
N TYR A 36 -19.47 -0.92 3.10
CA TYR A 36 -20.31 -0.68 1.92
C TYR A 36 -21.15 -1.90 1.54
N GLU A 37 -20.66 -3.11 1.82
CA GLU A 37 -21.34 -4.36 1.46
C GLU A 37 -22.53 -4.68 2.38
N ASP A 38 -22.41 -4.38 3.67
CA ASP A 38 -23.45 -4.69 4.66
C ASP A 38 -23.72 -3.50 5.61
N PRO A 39 -24.77 -2.71 5.37
CA PRO A 39 -25.10 -1.56 6.21
C PRO A 39 -25.57 -1.95 7.62
N GLU A 40 -26.04 -3.19 7.84
CA GLU A 40 -26.44 -3.68 9.17
C GLU A 40 -25.22 -3.86 10.09
N SER A 41 -24.07 -4.22 9.53
CA SER A 41 -22.80 -4.35 10.26
C SER A 41 -22.06 -3.03 10.44
N PHE A 42 -22.57 -1.92 9.90
CA PHE A 42 -21.87 -0.62 9.89
C PHE A 42 -21.41 -0.17 11.28
N GLU A 43 -22.25 -0.32 12.32
CA GLU A 43 -21.90 0.13 13.67
C GLU A 43 -20.67 -0.60 14.21
N GLN A 44 -20.62 -1.93 14.07
CA GLN A 44 -19.46 -2.73 14.47
C GLN A 44 -18.24 -2.39 13.61
N VAL A 45 -18.41 -2.37 12.29
CA VAL A 45 -17.32 -2.10 11.34
C VAL A 45 -16.73 -0.70 11.58
N SER A 46 -17.56 0.30 11.91
CA SER A 46 -17.09 1.66 12.21
C SER A 46 -16.17 1.73 13.43
N SER A 47 -16.43 0.90 14.45
CA SER A 47 -15.58 0.79 15.64
C SER A 47 -14.25 0.11 15.31
N GLU A 48 -14.28 -0.91 14.47
CA GLU A 48 -13.08 -1.60 13.99
C GLU A 48 -12.23 -0.68 13.09
N ILE A 49 -12.86 0.09 12.19
CA ILE A 49 -12.21 1.11 11.37
C ILE A 49 -11.51 2.12 12.26
N SER A 50 -12.22 2.66 13.26
CA SER A 50 -11.66 3.65 14.19
C SER A 50 -10.46 3.10 14.95
N THR A 51 -10.54 1.84 15.39
CA THR A 51 -9.43 1.17 16.07
C THR A 51 -8.22 1.03 15.15
N ALA A 52 -8.41 0.52 13.93
CA ALA A 52 -7.35 0.34 12.95
C ALA A 52 -6.67 1.68 12.59
N ILE A 53 -7.44 2.75 12.42
CA ILE A 53 -6.91 4.09 12.15
C ILE A 53 -6.01 4.58 13.29
N ASN A 54 -6.46 4.44 14.55
CA ASN A 54 -5.68 4.84 15.71
C ASN A 54 -4.38 4.03 15.84
N GLU A 55 -4.44 2.72 15.59
CA GLU A 55 -3.24 1.88 15.62
C GLU A 55 -2.22 2.27 14.53
N ILE A 56 -2.70 2.62 13.34
CA ILE A 56 -1.85 3.10 12.23
C ILE A 56 -1.25 4.47 12.57
N ALA A 57 -2.05 5.40 13.07
CA ALA A 57 -1.60 6.73 13.47
C ALA A 57 -0.58 6.69 14.62
N ALA A 58 -0.70 5.72 15.53
CA ALA A 58 0.24 5.51 16.63
C ALA A 58 1.65 5.05 16.16
N GLN A 59 1.79 4.58 14.92
CA GLN A 59 3.09 4.23 14.33
C GLN A 59 3.83 5.45 13.74
N ALA A 60 3.18 6.62 13.69
CA ALA A 60 3.75 7.84 13.17
C ALA A 60 4.44 8.65 14.28
N GLU A 61 5.55 9.28 13.92
CA GLU A 61 6.24 10.24 14.78
C GLU A 61 6.43 11.57 14.03
N PRO A 62 5.92 12.70 14.55
CA PRO A 62 5.14 12.88 15.79
C PRO A 62 3.73 12.25 15.71
N PRO A 63 2.98 12.14 16.84
CA PRO A 63 1.60 11.67 16.82
C PRO A 63 0.75 12.51 15.86
N VAL A 64 -0.04 11.82 15.04
CA VAL A 64 -0.93 12.46 14.06
C VAL A 64 -2.07 13.16 14.80
N SER A 65 -2.35 14.41 14.42
CA SER A 65 -3.49 15.16 14.96
C SER A 65 -4.78 14.78 14.22
N ASP A 66 -5.93 14.86 14.89
CA ASP A 66 -7.23 14.52 14.28
C ASP A 66 -7.51 15.27 12.97
N ASP A 67 -7.08 16.53 12.85
CA ASP A 67 -7.21 17.34 11.62
C ASP A 67 -6.43 16.75 10.42
N ASP A 68 -5.27 16.15 10.68
CA ASP A 68 -4.39 15.57 9.66
C ASP A 68 -4.61 14.05 9.48
N LEU A 69 -5.35 13.42 10.40
CA LEU A 69 -5.59 11.98 10.47
C LEU A 69 -6.18 11.42 9.17
N ASP A 70 -7.23 12.05 8.64
CA ASP A 70 -7.87 11.57 7.41
C ASP A 70 -6.89 11.55 6.23
N LYS A 71 -6.14 12.63 6.08
CA LYS A 71 -5.14 12.78 5.01
C LYS A 71 -3.97 11.81 5.19
N PHE A 72 -3.54 11.63 6.43
CA PHE A 72 -2.49 10.68 6.80
C PHE A 72 -2.89 9.25 6.44
N ILE A 73 -4.10 8.85 6.79
CA ILE A 73 -4.64 7.53 6.46
C ILE A 73 -4.75 7.33 4.94
N GLN A 74 -5.16 8.35 4.19
CA GLN A 74 -5.17 8.27 2.73
C GLN A 74 -3.77 8.10 2.12
N ASP A 75 -2.77 8.83 2.62
CA ASP A 75 -1.40 8.75 2.11
C ASP A 75 -0.73 7.43 2.48
N ILE A 76 -0.92 6.91 3.70
CA ILE A 76 -0.32 5.62 4.09
C ILE A 76 -0.91 4.45 3.29
N ILE A 77 -2.21 4.47 3.00
CA ILE A 77 -2.85 3.48 2.12
C ILE A 77 -2.16 3.49 0.75
N LYS A 78 -1.95 4.68 0.16
CA LYS A 78 -1.25 4.82 -1.14
C LYS A 78 0.20 4.35 -1.08
N VAL A 79 0.92 4.66 0.00
CA VAL A 79 2.31 4.23 0.18
C VAL A 79 2.41 2.70 0.24
N VAL A 80 1.52 2.05 0.99
CA VAL A 80 1.47 0.58 1.09
C VAL A 80 1.08 -0.04 -0.25
N ASP A 81 0.07 0.50 -0.93
CA ASP A 81 -0.35 0.01 -2.26
C ASP A 81 0.74 0.19 -3.32
N LYS A 82 1.43 1.33 -3.32
CA LYS A 82 2.54 1.58 -4.23
C LYS A 82 3.69 0.59 -3.99
N LYS A 83 3.99 0.29 -2.72
CA LYS A 83 4.99 -0.73 -2.38
C LYS A 83 4.59 -2.11 -2.89
N ALA A 84 3.31 -2.48 -2.75
CA ALA A 84 2.80 -3.74 -3.29
C ALA A 84 2.92 -3.80 -4.82
N ALA A 85 2.54 -2.72 -5.51
CA ALA A 85 2.64 -2.61 -6.96
C ALA A 85 4.09 -2.62 -7.48
N GLU A 86 5.03 -1.97 -6.77
CA GLU A 86 6.46 -2.01 -7.12
C GLU A 86 7.04 -3.44 -7.07
N ILE A 87 6.61 -4.24 -6.10
CA ILE A 87 7.03 -5.66 -6.00
C ILE A 87 6.48 -6.45 -7.19
N GLU A 88 5.21 -6.26 -7.53
CA GLU A 88 4.56 -6.95 -8.66
C GLU A 88 5.18 -6.54 -10.01
N GLU A 89 5.52 -5.26 -10.20
CA GLU A 89 6.17 -4.78 -11.42
C GLU A 89 7.60 -5.33 -11.59
N LEU A 90 8.36 -5.46 -10.48
CA LEU A 90 9.69 -6.06 -10.50
C LEU A 90 9.65 -7.55 -10.88
N GLU A 91 8.67 -8.31 -10.38
CA GLU A 91 8.45 -9.70 -10.82
C GLU A 91 8.06 -9.78 -12.30
N ASN A 92 7.24 -8.85 -12.79
CA ASN A 92 6.81 -8.81 -14.19
C ASN A 92 7.94 -8.40 -15.15
N LYS A 93 8.86 -7.51 -14.73
CA LYS A 93 10.07 -7.16 -15.49
C LYS A 93 11.10 -8.29 -15.54
N ALA A 94 11.24 -9.08 -14.47
CA ALA A 94 12.09 -10.28 -14.48
C ALA A 94 11.59 -11.34 -15.48
N ALA A 95 10.27 -11.43 -15.70
CA ALA A 95 9.68 -12.30 -16.71
C ALA A 95 9.88 -11.81 -18.16
N LYS A 96 9.97 -10.49 -18.39
CA LYS A 96 10.22 -9.91 -19.74
C LYS A 96 11.67 -10.02 -20.18
N GLN A 97 12.65 -9.92 -19.27
CA GLN A 97 14.08 -10.06 -19.64
C GLN A 97 14.49 -11.48 -20.06
N LYS A 98 13.68 -12.51 -19.79
CA LYS A 98 13.92 -13.87 -20.32
C LYS A 98 13.43 -14.08 -21.77
N LYS A 99 12.73 -13.13 -22.40
CA LYS A 99 12.21 -13.29 -23.77
C LYS A 99 12.99 -12.57 -24.87
N GLU A 100 13.98 -11.72 -24.55
CA GLU A 100 14.68 -10.89 -25.56
C GLU A 100 16.15 -11.26 -25.83
N ALA A 101 16.66 -12.36 -25.29
CA ALA A 101 18.04 -12.82 -25.54
C ALA A 101 18.13 -14.08 -26.41
N LYS A 102 17.79 -13.98 -27.71
CA LYS A 102 18.62 -14.43 -28.86
C LYS A 102 17.86 -14.40 -30.19
N PRO A 103 18.56 -14.16 -31.31
CA PRO A 103 18.12 -13.26 -32.35
C PRO A 103 17.76 -13.98 -33.66
N GLU A 104 17.00 -13.26 -34.47
CA GLU A 104 16.82 -13.43 -35.90
C GLU A 104 18.19 -13.50 -36.63
N LYS A 105 18.46 -14.56 -37.41
CA LYS A 105 18.79 -14.53 -38.87
C LYS A 105 19.71 -15.65 -39.40
N HIS A 106 19.34 -16.07 -40.64
CA HIS A 106 20.07 -16.81 -41.69
C HIS A 106 20.33 -18.32 -41.47
N SER A 107 20.00 -19.24 -42.40
CA SER A 107 20.41 -19.20 -43.81
C SER A 107 19.61 -20.16 -44.74
N LYS A 108 19.16 -19.60 -45.88
CA LYS A 108 19.17 -20.10 -47.28
C LYS A 108 18.90 -21.60 -47.60
N SER A 109 17.80 -21.80 -48.35
CA SER A 109 17.67 -22.45 -49.68
C SER A 109 18.67 -23.52 -50.18
N LYS A 110 18.07 -24.55 -50.82
CA LYS A 110 18.59 -25.53 -51.82
C LYS A 110 19.53 -26.61 -51.24
N LYS A 111 19.34 -27.90 -51.52
CA LYS A 111 19.13 -28.52 -52.84
C LYS A 111 18.61 -29.95 -52.67
#